data_AF-A0A166VW28-F1
#
_entry.id   AF-A0A166VW28-F1
#
_cell.length_a   1.000
_cell.length_b   1.000
_cell.length_c   1.000
_cell.angle_alpha   90.00
_cell.angle_beta   90.00
_cell.angle_gamma   90.00
#
_symmetry.space_group_name_H-M   'P 1'
#
loop_
_entity.id
_entity.type
_entity.pdbx_description
1 polymer ?
#
loop_
_entity_poly.entity_id
_entity_poly.type
_entity_poly.pdbx_seq_one_letter_code
_entity_poly.pdbx_strand_id
1 'polypeptide(L)'
;MFFYTHVFKGSYMLHQDIPLPEWVTVKTTLPATPLPPLDTRAAIKTDRLVLRPTLASDLDGWHALRLQPEVMKWTGQGKPDPDIDWSRQKLKQRLSPDGDAKYEYMVCLADTGEMIGTAGSHMLVGELGWPVIGYMLRKEFWGKGYATEIVHAFLEAWWALPRAEADVEVERSTAVEGSDGKMRECIVAVTMDGNTASQRVLAKANMELVKAWDEADKEDESVVETLYGYVARRPELANCIFFAEMQISGPPLVAVAAGILGSAWAAGSIASLSLMVIPALKTAPESTAPTWAQVYKHGAALMPKVALGVALAYGYVAYDVRGRGGEWLGFAAAAGSVLAIVPFTLGVMMGTNTSLQEAAKDGTPGNDPRVNDLLDTWAWMNLGRSLFPLAGAAIGAISFVCQG
;
A
#
# COMPACT_ATOMS: atom_id res chain seq x y z
N MET A 1 -3.54 -11.99 13.49
CA MET A 1 -2.93 -12.37 14.78
C MET A 1 -2.63 -13.83 14.65
N PHE A 2 -1.39 -14.26 14.82
CA PHE A 2 -1.05 -15.68 14.84
C PHE A 2 0.24 -15.93 15.64
N PHE A 3 0.20 -16.77 16.67
CA PHE A 3 1.35 -17.53 17.17
C PHE A 3 0.83 -18.93 17.39
N TYR A 4 0.44 -19.57 16.31
CA TYR A 4 -0.01 -20.95 16.35
C TYR A 4 1.23 -21.82 16.30
N THR A 5 1.34 -22.67 17.31
CA THR A 5 2.33 -23.72 17.36
C THR A 5 1.60 -24.96 17.79
N HIS A 6 1.53 -25.93 16.91
CA HIS A 6 1.75 -27.27 17.38
C HIS A 6 2.87 -27.93 16.59
N VAL A 7 3.93 -28.24 17.33
CA VAL A 7 4.84 -29.34 17.00
C VAL A 7 3.98 -30.60 16.97
N PHE A 8 3.79 -31.19 15.79
CA PHE A 8 3.09 -32.45 15.62
C PHE A 8 3.94 -33.43 14.83
N LYS A 9 4.39 -34.47 15.53
CA LYS A 9 4.62 -35.79 14.94
C LYS A 9 3.27 -36.51 15.02
N GLY A 10 2.40 -36.39 14.02
CA GLY A 10 1.06 -36.99 14.02
C GLY A 10 0.55 -37.21 12.60
N SER A 11 -0.12 -38.33 12.38
CA SER A 11 -0.54 -38.88 11.08
C SER A 11 -1.62 -38.04 10.38
N TYR A 12 -1.42 -37.79 9.09
CA TYR A 12 -2.36 -37.10 8.21
C TYR A 12 -3.55 -38.01 7.81
N MET A 13 -4.78 -37.49 7.79
CA MET A 13 -5.97 -38.21 7.32
C MET A 13 -6.40 -37.78 5.90
N LEU A 14 -6.91 -38.75 5.14
CA LEU A 14 -7.41 -38.58 3.76
C LEU A 14 -8.80 -37.94 3.76
N HIS A 15 -8.90 -36.65 3.39
CA HIS A 15 -10.12 -36.11 2.77
C HIS A 15 -9.89 -35.95 1.26
N GLN A 16 -10.86 -36.41 0.46
CA GLN A 16 -10.68 -36.82 -0.94
C GLN A 16 -10.28 -35.74 -1.96
N ASP A 17 -10.11 -34.46 -1.57
CA ASP A 17 -9.82 -33.37 -2.52
C ASP A 17 -8.68 -32.41 -2.11
N ILE A 18 -8.01 -32.59 -0.96
CA ILE A 18 -6.89 -31.73 -0.52
C ILE A 18 -5.59 -32.55 -0.40
N PRO A 19 -4.57 -32.30 -1.24
CA PRO A 19 -3.34 -33.10 -1.21
C PRO A 19 -2.51 -32.81 0.04
N LEU A 20 -2.01 -33.87 0.68
CA LEU A 20 -1.10 -33.79 1.83
C LEU A 20 0.18 -32.99 1.51
N PRO A 21 0.88 -32.48 2.54
CA PRO A 21 2.21 -31.91 2.37
C PRO A 21 3.16 -32.95 1.77
N GLU A 22 3.77 -32.61 0.64
CA GLU A 22 4.85 -33.40 0.05
C GLU A 22 6.18 -32.70 0.31
N TRP A 23 7.22 -33.43 0.71
CA TRP A 23 8.47 -32.84 1.18
C TRP A 23 9.61 -32.97 0.17
N VAL A 24 10.48 -31.96 0.12
CA VAL A 24 11.68 -31.94 -0.71
C VAL A 24 12.83 -31.23 0.02
N THR A 25 14.05 -31.75 -0.11
CA THR A 25 15.25 -31.07 0.39
C THR A 25 15.78 -30.10 -0.66
N VAL A 26 16.01 -28.85 -0.27
CA VAL A 26 16.50 -27.79 -1.15
C VAL A 26 17.70 -27.07 -0.55
N LYS A 27 18.61 -26.62 -1.43
CA LYS A 27 19.74 -25.74 -1.09
C LYS A 27 19.31 -24.29 -1.18
N THR A 28 19.39 -23.55 -0.08
CA THR A 28 18.97 -22.13 -0.01
C THR A 28 19.78 -21.38 1.06
N THR A 29 19.32 -20.20 1.47
CA THR A 29 19.85 -19.45 2.61
C THR A 29 18.84 -19.37 3.76
N LEU A 30 19.36 -19.25 4.98
CA LEU A 30 18.60 -18.90 6.19
C LEU A 30 19.39 -17.85 7.00
N PRO A 31 18.76 -17.16 7.97
CA PRO A 31 19.52 -16.35 8.93
C PRO A 31 20.67 -17.13 9.55
N ALA A 32 21.86 -16.53 9.53
CA ALA A 32 23.02 -17.08 10.19
C ALA A 32 22.73 -17.24 11.69
N THR A 33 23.06 -18.39 12.24
CA THR A 33 22.91 -18.68 13.66
C THR A 33 24.26 -18.56 14.38
N PRO A 34 24.29 -18.14 15.65
CA PRO A 34 23.13 -17.74 16.46
C PRO A 34 22.50 -16.42 15.99
N LEU A 35 21.18 -16.29 16.16
CA LEU A 35 20.48 -15.03 15.95
C LEU A 35 20.95 -13.98 16.98
N PRO A 36 20.81 -12.68 16.71
CA PRO A 36 21.15 -11.64 17.67
C PRO A 36 20.40 -11.85 19.00
N PRO A 37 21.09 -12.01 20.15
CA PRO A 37 20.45 -12.21 21.45
C PRO A 37 19.71 -10.96 21.92
N LEU A 38 18.80 -11.10 22.88
CA LEU A 38 17.87 -10.04 23.29
C LEU A 38 18.57 -8.74 23.75
N ASP A 39 19.75 -8.84 24.35
CA ASP A 39 20.51 -7.70 24.88
C ASP A 39 21.19 -6.83 23.80
N THR A 40 21.46 -7.41 22.63
CA THR A 40 22.12 -6.75 21.48
C THR A 40 21.20 -6.63 20.27
N ARG A 41 20.00 -7.21 20.32
CA ARG A 41 19.00 -7.16 19.26
C ARG A 41 18.47 -5.75 19.07
N ALA A 42 18.73 -5.18 17.89
CA ALA A 42 18.23 -3.86 17.53
C ALA A 42 16.70 -3.83 17.51
N ALA A 43 16.12 -2.75 18.03
CA ALA A 43 14.70 -2.47 17.92
C ALA A 43 14.34 -2.05 16.49
N ILE A 44 13.17 -2.48 16.03
CA ILE A 44 12.59 -2.07 14.74
C ILE A 44 11.62 -0.93 15.01
N LYS A 45 11.81 0.20 14.33
CA LYS A 45 10.98 1.39 14.48
C LYS A 45 10.16 1.61 13.21
N THR A 46 8.91 1.99 13.40
CA THR A 46 8.00 2.38 12.32
C THR A 46 7.37 3.74 12.68
N ASP A 47 6.51 4.26 11.81
CA ASP A 47 5.81 5.53 12.06
C ASP A 47 5.02 5.53 13.38
N ARG A 48 4.44 4.39 13.77
CA ARG A 48 3.53 4.31 14.93
C ARG A 48 3.96 3.31 15.99
N LEU A 49 4.93 2.43 15.70
CA LEU A 49 5.28 1.30 16.55
C LEU A 49 6.79 1.20 16.80
N VAL A 50 7.11 0.61 17.94
CA VAL A 50 8.47 0.17 18.28
C VAL A 50 8.40 -1.31 18.65
N LEU A 51 9.02 -2.15 17.83
CA LEU A 51 9.24 -3.57 18.11
C LEU A 51 10.59 -3.68 18.81
N ARG A 52 10.60 -3.91 20.11
CA ARG A 52 11.82 -3.96 20.93
C ARG A 52 12.01 -5.32 21.63
N PRO A 53 13.24 -5.66 22.04
CA PRO A 53 13.48 -6.85 22.83
C PRO A 53 12.61 -6.92 24.09
N THR A 54 12.39 -8.14 24.55
CA THR A 54 11.62 -8.45 25.75
C THR A 54 12.40 -8.01 26.99
N LEU A 55 11.73 -7.34 27.92
CA LEU A 55 12.26 -6.90 29.21
C LEU A 55 11.50 -7.57 30.35
N ALA A 56 12.14 -7.71 31.51
CA ALA A 56 11.49 -8.23 32.70
C ALA A 56 10.31 -7.36 33.17
N SER A 57 10.36 -6.05 32.90
CA SER A 57 9.30 -5.09 33.20
C SER A 57 8.05 -5.24 32.33
N ASP A 58 8.08 -6.09 31.29
CA ASP A 58 6.93 -6.30 30.40
C ASP A 58 5.84 -7.19 31.01
N LEU A 59 6.06 -7.77 32.19
CA LEU A 59 5.17 -8.75 32.80
C LEU A 59 3.71 -8.31 32.81
N ASP A 60 3.42 -7.09 33.25
CA ASP A 60 2.04 -6.63 33.40
C ASP A 60 1.36 -6.45 32.04
N GLY A 61 2.03 -5.80 31.08
CA GLY A 61 1.50 -5.61 29.72
C GLY A 61 1.34 -6.94 28.97
N TRP A 62 2.30 -7.85 29.15
CA TRP A 62 2.28 -9.20 28.60
C TRP A 62 1.15 -10.04 29.19
N HIS A 63 0.95 -9.99 30.51
CA HIS A 63 -0.13 -10.69 31.19
C HIS A 63 -1.48 -10.14 30.72
N ALA A 64 -1.63 -8.83 30.61
CA ALA A 64 -2.84 -8.19 30.10
C ALA A 64 -3.21 -8.66 28.68
N LEU A 65 -2.22 -8.82 27.79
CA LEU A 65 -2.42 -9.44 26.46
C LEU A 65 -2.91 -10.89 26.58
N ARG A 66 -2.29 -11.68 27.46
CA ARG A 66 -2.53 -13.12 27.60
C ARG A 66 -3.75 -13.49 28.43
N LEU A 67 -4.42 -12.53 29.05
CA LEU A 67 -5.73 -12.72 29.66
C LEU A 67 -6.87 -12.66 28.64
N GLN A 68 -6.64 -12.15 27.44
CA GLN A 68 -7.71 -11.91 26.48
C GLN A 68 -8.07 -13.21 25.72
N PRO A 69 -9.27 -13.79 25.91
CA PRO A 69 -9.66 -15.03 25.25
C PRO A 69 -9.74 -14.90 23.73
N GLU A 70 -10.12 -13.72 23.22
CA GLU A 70 -10.17 -13.45 21.78
C GLU A 70 -8.79 -13.48 21.13
N VAL A 71 -7.75 -13.21 21.93
CA VAL A 71 -6.35 -13.26 21.52
C VAL A 71 -5.82 -14.69 21.61
N MET A 72 -5.96 -15.29 22.79
CA MET A 72 -5.31 -16.55 23.13
C MET A 72 -5.87 -17.77 22.41
N LYS A 73 -7.12 -17.71 21.94
CA LYS A 73 -7.73 -18.79 21.15
C LYS A 73 -7.01 -19.12 19.84
N TRP A 74 -6.20 -18.19 19.32
CA TRP A 74 -5.42 -18.37 18.08
C TRP A 74 -3.97 -18.79 18.34
N THR A 75 -3.64 -19.14 19.58
CA THR A 75 -2.29 -19.51 19.99
C THR A 75 -2.20 -21.00 20.24
N GLY A 76 -0.99 -21.56 20.25
CA GLY A 76 -0.81 -22.96 20.67
C GLY A 76 -1.25 -23.28 22.11
N GLN A 77 -1.57 -22.27 22.94
CA GLN A 77 -2.18 -22.49 24.26
C GLN A 77 -3.72 -22.52 24.20
N GLY A 78 -4.34 -21.89 23.20
CA GLY A 78 -5.79 -21.86 22.99
C GLY A 78 -6.64 -21.11 24.03
N LYS A 79 -6.07 -20.78 25.20
CA LYS A 79 -6.83 -20.18 26.33
C LYS A 79 -6.01 -19.16 27.11
N PRO A 80 -6.68 -18.22 27.82
CA PRO A 80 -6.03 -17.28 28.71
C PRO A 80 -5.09 -17.93 29.74
N ASP A 81 -4.08 -17.18 30.16
CA ASP A 81 -3.26 -17.57 31.30
C ASP A 81 -4.11 -17.65 32.58
N PRO A 82 -3.90 -18.66 33.44
CA PRO A 82 -4.69 -18.81 34.66
C PRO A 82 -4.41 -17.70 35.68
N ASP A 83 -3.17 -17.23 35.77
CA ASP A 83 -2.73 -16.19 36.69
C ASP A 83 -1.44 -15.50 36.18
N ILE A 84 -1.00 -14.47 36.90
CA ILE A 84 0.21 -13.70 36.57
C ILE A 84 1.49 -14.52 36.80
N ASP A 85 1.47 -15.54 37.65
CA ASP A 85 2.64 -16.36 37.94
C ASP A 85 2.96 -17.28 36.75
N TRP A 86 1.93 -17.79 36.08
CA TRP A 86 2.05 -18.49 34.80
C TRP A 86 2.65 -17.57 33.73
N SER A 87 2.14 -16.34 33.58
CA SER A 87 2.73 -15.35 32.66
C SER A 87 4.18 -15.05 33.01
N ARG A 88 4.53 -14.97 34.30
CA ARG A 88 5.91 -14.75 34.75
C ARG A 88 6.83 -15.89 34.38
N GLN A 89 6.37 -17.14 34.50
CA GLN A 89 7.13 -18.31 34.07
C GLN A 89 7.37 -18.31 32.55
N LYS A 90 6.34 -17.97 31.75
CA LYS A 90 6.47 -17.83 30.29
C LYS A 90 7.40 -16.68 29.90
N LEU A 91 7.33 -15.55 30.59
CA LEU A 91 8.25 -14.42 30.35
C LEU A 91 9.69 -14.79 30.70
N LYS A 92 9.91 -15.54 31.80
CA LYS A 92 11.23 -16.04 32.17
C LYS A 92 11.83 -16.97 31.11
N GLN A 93 11.01 -17.82 30.49
CA GLN A 93 11.44 -18.63 29.33
C GLN A 93 11.81 -17.76 28.13
N ARG A 94 11.07 -16.68 27.90
CA ARG A 94 11.37 -15.72 26.82
C ARG A 94 12.65 -14.92 27.06
N LEU A 95 13.04 -14.73 28.32
CA LEU A 95 14.28 -14.06 28.75
C LEU A 95 15.47 -15.03 28.92
N SER A 96 15.28 -16.33 28.67
CA SER A 96 16.36 -17.33 28.75
C SER A 96 17.11 -17.45 27.42
N PRO A 97 18.24 -18.18 27.36
CA PRO A 97 18.90 -18.51 26.09
C PRO A 97 17.98 -19.22 25.06
N ASP A 98 16.93 -19.92 25.51
CA ASP A 98 15.93 -20.50 24.61
C ASP A 98 15.09 -19.40 23.92
N GLY A 99 14.93 -18.25 24.59
CA GLY A 99 14.36 -17.04 24.02
C GLY A 99 15.25 -16.37 22.98
N ASP A 100 16.58 -16.42 23.16
CA ASP A 100 17.55 -15.92 22.18
C ASP A 100 17.55 -16.74 20.88
N ALA A 101 17.24 -18.04 20.98
CA ALA A 101 17.04 -18.92 19.83
C ALA A 101 15.82 -18.54 18.97
N LYS A 102 14.94 -17.66 19.49
CA LYS A 102 13.78 -17.10 18.78
C LYS A 102 14.02 -15.65 18.42
N TYR A 103 13.41 -15.19 17.34
CA TYR A 103 13.50 -13.80 16.88
C TYR A 103 12.20 -13.02 17.13
N GLU A 104 11.83 -12.89 18.40
CA GLU A 104 10.59 -12.24 18.81
C GLU A 104 10.80 -10.91 19.56
N TYR A 105 9.80 -10.05 19.47
CA TYR A 105 9.77 -8.69 19.98
C TYR A 105 8.48 -8.42 20.77
N MET A 106 8.57 -7.44 21.68
CA MET A 106 7.41 -6.74 22.22
C MET A 106 7.05 -5.60 21.28
N VAL A 107 5.77 -5.43 20.99
CA VAL A 107 5.23 -4.35 20.17
C VAL A 107 4.71 -3.27 21.11
N CYS A 108 5.29 -2.08 21.02
CA CYS A 108 4.87 -0.91 21.78
C CYS A 108 4.41 0.22 20.85
N LEU A 109 3.50 1.07 21.30
CA LEU A 109 3.19 2.33 20.62
C LEU A 109 4.39 3.28 20.71
N ALA A 110 4.72 3.96 19.61
CA ALA A 110 5.87 4.85 19.55
C ALA A 110 5.72 6.13 20.38
N ASP A 111 4.50 6.63 20.54
CA ASP A 111 4.18 7.88 21.23
C ASP A 111 4.13 7.75 22.77
N THR A 112 3.58 6.64 23.25
CA THR A 112 3.29 6.39 24.68
C THR A 112 4.19 5.34 25.30
N GLY A 113 4.79 4.47 24.49
CA GLY A 113 5.52 3.29 24.96
C GLY A 113 4.62 2.17 25.47
N GLU A 114 3.29 2.29 25.36
CA GLU A 114 2.36 1.25 25.80
C GLU A 114 2.61 -0.06 25.04
N MET A 115 2.81 -1.16 25.77
CA MET A 115 2.92 -2.49 25.19
C MET A 115 1.54 -2.96 24.72
N ILE A 116 1.43 -3.19 23.42
CA ILE A 116 0.17 -3.57 22.77
C ILE A 116 0.17 -5.00 22.23
N GLY A 117 1.33 -5.67 22.22
CA GLY A 117 1.41 -7.02 21.65
C GLY A 117 2.82 -7.55 21.45
N THR A 118 2.91 -8.52 20.53
CA THR A 118 4.15 -9.19 20.14
C THR A 118 4.22 -9.46 18.67
N ALA A 119 5.44 -9.65 18.18
CA ALA A 119 5.68 -10.12 16.83
C ALA A 119 7.03 -10.81 16.69
N GLY A 120 7.15 -11.69 15.71
CA GLY A 120 8.42 -12.18 15.19
C GLY A 120 8.44 -13.68 14.94
N SER A 121 9.65 -14.24 14.82
CA SER A 121 9.83 -15.66 14.50
C SER A 121 10.05 -16.48 15.76
N HIS A 122 8.99 -17.17 16.20
CA HIS A 122 9.01 -18.03 17.37
C HIS A 122 9.47 -19.48 17.08
N MET A 123 9.46 -19.86 15.80
CA MET A 123 9.96 -21.14 15.29
C MET A 123 10.85 -20.87 14.08
N LEU A 124 11.97 -21.60 13.97
CA LEU A 124 12.86 -21.56 12.81
C LEU A 124 12.58 -22.69 11.81
N VAL A 125 11.79 -23.69 12.20
CA VAL A 125 11.26 -24.75 11.35
C VAL A 125 9.80 -24.93 11.71
N GLY A 126 8.91 -24.49 10.84
CA GLY A 126 7.46 -24.58 10.97
C GLY A 126 6.84 -25.71 10.17
N GLU A 127 5.53 -25.63 10.02
CA GLU A 127 4.66 -26.63 9.38
C GLU A 127 4.98 -26.84 7.89
N LEU A 128 5.60 -25.84 7.24
CA LEU A 128 6.03 -25.91 5.84
C LEU A 128 7.56 -26.06 5.69
N GLY A 129 8.29 -26.32 6.78
CA GLY A 129 9.76 -26.47 6.79
C GLY A 129 10.55 -25.18 6.88
N TRP A 130 9.88 -24.02 6.92
CA TRP A 130 10.50 -22.69 6.98
C TRP A 130 10.33 -22.02 8.34
N PRO A 131 11.12 -20.98 8.68
CA PRO A 131 10.86 -20.11 9.82
C PRO A 131 9.45 -19.51 9.77
N VAL A 132 8.83 -19.30 10.95
CA VAL A 132 7.42 -18.89 11.05
C VAL A 132 7.27 -17.52 11.69
N ILE A 133 6.73 -16.56 10.94
CA ILE A 133 6.32 -15.27 11.49
C ILE A 133 4.99 -15.42 12.26
N GLY A 134 4.98 -14.87 13.48
CA GLY A 134 3.77 -14.70 14.27
C GLY A 134 3.64 -13.30 14.85
N TYR A 135 2.43 -12.94 15.26
CA TYR A 135 2.12 -11.71 15.98
C TYR A 135 0.83 -11.81 16.81
N MET A 136 0.83 -11.20 17.99
CA MET A 136 -0.37 -10.99 18.81
C MET A 136 -0.53 -9.50 19.11
N LEU A 137 -1.77 -9.02 19.19
CA LEU A 137 -2.11 -7.66 19.60
C LEU A 137 -3.28 -7.72 20.56
N ARG A 138 -3.29 -6.87 21.58
CA ARG A 138 -4.45 -6.64 22.44
C ARG A 138 -5.65 -6.21 21.57
N LYS A 139 -6.84 -6.73 21.87
CA LYS A 139 -8.07 -6.61 21.06
C LYS A 139 -8.46 -5.16 20.77
N GLU A 140 -8.28 -4.27 21.74
CA GLU A 140 -8.52 -2.83 21.66
C GLU A 140 -7.64 -2.09 20.63
N PHE A 141 -6.60 -2.75 20.11
CA PHE A 141 -5.73 -2.22 19.04
C PHE A 141 -6.01 -2.86 17.67
N TRP A 142 -7.00 -3.75 17.57
CA TRP A 142 -7.38 -4.35 16.28
C TRP A 142 -8.08 -3.34 15.37
N GLY A 143 -8.06 -3.61 14.06
CA GLY A 143 -8.70 -2.74 13.05
C GLY A 143 -7.96 -1.43 12.75
N LYS A 144 -6.86 -1.12 13.47
CA LYS A 144 -6.08 0.13 13.32
C LYS A 144 -4.92 0.04 12.31
N GLY A 145 -4.73 -1.13 11.70
CA GLY A 145 -3.67 -1.39 10.71
C GLY A 145 -2.31 -1.80 11.30
N TYR A 146 -2.14 -1.84 12.63
CA TYR A 146 -0.87 -2.17 13.27
C TYR A 146 -0.33 -3.55 12.90
N ALA A 147 -1.19 -4.56 12.75
CA ALA A 147 -0.76 -5.90 12.36
C ALA A 147 -0.08 -5.93 10.98
N THR A 148 -0.60 -5.17 10.01
CA THR A 148 0.02 -5.07 8.68
C THR A 148 1.35 -4.33 8.74
N GLU A 149 1.42 -3.24 9.50
CA GLU A 149 2.66 -2.49 9.74
C GLU A 149 3.75 -3.36 10.40
N ILE A 150 3.38 -4.16 11.39
CA ILE A 150 4.26 -5.13 12.06
C ILE A 150 4.85 -6.13 11.07
N VAL A 151 4.00 -6.76 10.25
CA VAL A 151 4.47 -7.82 9.34
C VAL A 151 5.45 -7.24 8.32
N HIS A 152 5.14 -6.07 7.73
CA HIS A 152 6.05 -5.40 6.79
C HIS A 152 7.41 -5.10 7.43
N ALA A 153 7.39 -4.40 8.58
CA ALA A 153 8.62 -4.00 9.25
C ALA A 153 9.45 -5.20 9.74
N PHE A 154 8.77 -6.26 10.21
CA PHE A 154 9.45 -7.48 10.63
C PHE A 154 10.09 -8.20 9.45
N LEU A 155 9.40 -8.33 8.30
CA LEU A 155 9.96 -8.98 7.12
C LEU A 155 11.21 -8.24 6.63
N GLU A 156 11.18 -6.91 6.58
CA GLU A 156 12.34 -6.09 6.22
C GLU A 156 13.54 -6.37 7.13
N ALA A 157 13.33 -6.30 8.45
CA ALA A 157 14.37 -6.58 9.43
C ALA A 157 14.86 -8.04 9.36
N TRP A 158 13.96 -8.98 9.10
CA TRP A 158 14.28 -10.40 8.96
C TRP A 158 15.20 -10.63 7.76
N TRP A 159 14.89 -10.04 6.60
CA TRP A 159 15.71 -10.18 5.38
C TRP A 159 17.06 -9.47 5.47
N ALA A 160 17.18 -8.46 6.33
CA ALA A 160 18.43 -7.73 6.57
C ALA A 160 19.43 -8.49 7.47
N LEU A 161 18.99 -9.55 8.16
CA LEU A 161 19.89 -10.38 8.98
C LEU A 161 20.99 -11.03 8.11
N PRO A 162 22.17 -11.30 8.68
CA PRO A 162 23.22 -12.05 7.98
C PRO A 162 22.71 -13.43 7.51
N ARG A 163 23.24 -13.94 6.40
CA ARG A 163 22.78 -15.19 5.78
C ARG A 163 23.85 -16.25 5.74
N ALA A 164 23.43 -17.49 5.93
CA ALA A 164 24.23 -18.69 5.76
C ALA A 164 23.53 -19.65 4.79
N GLU A 165 24.30 -20.41 4.03
CA GLU A 165 23.76 -21.50 3.21
C GLU A 165 23.21 -22.62 4.10
N ALA A 166 22.11 -23.22 3.68
CA ALA A 166 21.46 -24.31 4.39
C ALA A 166 20.80 -25.30 3.42
N ASP A 167 20.87 -26.58 3.77
CA ASP A 167 20.01 -27.62 3.21
C ASP A 167 18.76 -27.70 4.10
N VAL A 168 17.59 -27.41 3.53
CA VAL A 168 16.31 -27.37 4.26
C VAL A 168 15.31 -28.33 3.65
N GLU A 169 14.59 -29.07 4.49
CA GLU A 169 13.47 -29.91 4.08
C GLU A 169 12.18 -29.09 4.18
N VAL A 170 11.51 -28.90 3.04
CA VAL A 170 10.39 -27.95 2.91
C VAL A 170 9.24 -28.56 2.14
N GLU A 171 8.05 -28.01 2.34
CA GLU A 171 6.88 -28.43 1.58
C GLU A 171 7.06 -28.04 0.09
N ARG A 172 6.82 -28.99 -0.82
CA ARG A 172 7.16 -28.90 -2.24
C ARG A 172 6.55 -27.68 -2.93
N SER A 173 5.33 -27.27 -2.59
CA SER A 173 4.68 -26.09 -3.18
C SER A 173 5.39 -24.77 -2.82
N THR A 174 6.18 -24.77 -1.74
CA THR A 174 6.98 -23.62 -1.33
C THR A 174 8.35 -23.55 -2.01
N ALA A 175 8.83 -24.66 -2.57
CA ALA A 175 10.12 -24.77 -3.23
C ALA A 175 10.07 -24.15 -4.64
N VAL A 176 10.29 -22.83 -4.70
CA VAL A 176 10.33 -22.05 -5.94
C VAL A 176 11.74 -21.54 -6.22
N GLU A 177 12.27 -21.84 -7.41
CA GLU A 177 13.53 -21.28 -7.90
C GLU A 177 13.35 -19.80 -8.31
N GLY A 178 14.33 -18.98 -7.98
CA GLY A 178 14.41 -17.58 -8.41
C GLY A 178 15.00 -17.44 -9.81
N SER A 179 15.01 -16.21 -10.31
CA SER A 179 15.59 -15.88 -11.62
C SER A 179 17.09 -16.20 -11.75
N ASP A 180 17.80 -16.32 -10.62
CA ASP A 180 19.21 -16.69 -10.53
C ASP A 180 19.45 -18.22 -10.45
N GLY A 181 18.39 -19.02 -10.59
CA GLY A 181 18.44 -20.47 -10.49
C GLY A 181 18.64 -21.01 -9.07
N LYS A 182 18.58 -20.14 -8.05
CA LYS A 182 18.68 -20.56 -6.64
C LYS A 182 17.30 -20.72 -6.03
N MET A 183 17.15 -21.66 -5.10
CA MET A 183 15.92 -21.82 -4.35
C MET A 183 15.66 -20.61 -3.47
N ARG A 184 14.47 -20.01 -3.56
CA ARG A 184 14.14 -18.81 -2.81
C ARG A 184 13.90 -19.11 -1.33
N GLU A 185 14.64 -18.42 -0.48
CA GLU A 185 14.43 -18.42 0.97
C GLU A 185 13.02 -17.91 1.29
N CYS A 186 12.33 -18.58 2.22
CA CYS A 186 10.99 -18.23 2.64
C CYS A 186 10.88 -18.04 4.16
N ILE A 187 9.90 -17.25 4.57
CA ILE A 187 9.32 -17.24 5.92
C ILE A 187 7.82 -17.42 5.77
N VAL A 188 7.22 -18.22 6.64
CA VAL A 188 5.82 -18.65 6.49
C VAL A 188 4.95 -18.14 7.63
N ALA A 189 3.65 -18.10 7.36
CA ALA A 189 2.62 -17.95 8.38
C ALA A 189 1.53 -18.96 8.09
N VAL A 190 1.08 -19.68 9.10
CA VAL A 190 -0.07 -20.58 8.98
C VAL A 190 -1.27 -19.90 9.65
N THR A 191 -2.47 -20.09 9.13
CA THR A 191 -3.70 -19.62 9.77
C THR A 191 -4.81 -20.65 9.72
N MET A 192 -5.62 -20.73 10.77
CA MET A 192 -6.87 -21.49 10.79
C MET A 192 -7.93 -20.84 9.90
N ASP A 193 -8.87 -21.63 9.36
CA ASP A 193 -9.97 -21.18 8.51
C ASP A 193 -10.74 -19.99 9.08
N GLY A 194 -11.11 -20.06 10.37
CA GLY A 194 -11.87 -19.01 11.04
C GLY A 194 -11.13 -17.68 11.23
N ASN A 195 -9.82 -17.61 10.98
CA ASN A 195 -9.01 -16.41 11.22
C ASN A 195 -8.86 -15.51 9.97
N THR A 196 -10.00 -15.15 9.38
CA THR A 196 -10.07 -14.26 8.20
C THR A 196 -9.42 -12.88 8.41
N ALA A 197 -9.30 -12.43 9.67
CA ALA A 197 -8.62 -11.19 10.00
C ALA A 197 -7.11 -11.32 9.78
N SER A 198 -6.49 -12.43 10.22
CA SER A 198 -5.07 -12.70 9.98
C SER A 198 -4.78 -12.93 8.50
N GLN A 199 -5.61 -13.72 7.81
CA GLN A 199 -5.49 -13.94 6.37
C GLN A 199 -5.47 -12.62 5.57
N ARG A 200 -6.35 -11.66 5.92
CA ARG A 200 -6.35 -10.32 5.32
C ARG A 200 -5.09 -9.51 5.62
N VAL A 201 -4.50 -9.66 6.81
CA VAL A 201 -3.22 -9.02 7.14
C VAL A 201 -2.10 -9.61 6.29
N LEU A 202 -2.02 -10.93 6.19
CA LEU A 202 -1.00 -11.64 5.41
C LEU A 202 -1.09 -11.26 3.91
N ALA A 203 -2.30 -11.23 3.36
CA ALA A 203 -2.54 -10.76 2.00
C ALA A 203 -2.10 -9.30 1.79
N LYS A 204 -2.43 -8.39 2.72
CA LYS A 204 -1.96 -6.98 2.68
C LYS A 204 -0.45 -6.82 2.86
N ALA A 205 0.19 -7.83 3.44
CA ALA A 205 1.64 -7.91 3.57
C ALA A 205 2.31 -8.61 2.38
N ASN A 206 1.57 -8.88 1.30
CA ASN A 206 2.03 -9.60 0.12
C ASN A 206 2.56 -11.02 0.42
N MET A 207 2.06 -11.66 1.47
CA MET A 207 2.30 -13.08 1.69
C MET A 207 1.31 -13.88 0.83
N GLU A 208 1.83 -14.78 0.01
CA GLU A 208 1.05 -15.59 -0.92
C GLU A 208 0.46 -16.81 -0.21
N LEU A 209 -0.83 -17.07 -0.40
CA LEU A 209 -1.43 -18.35 0.00
C LEU A 209 -0.95 -19.45 -0.97
N VAL A 210 -0.23 -20.44 -0.44
CA VAL A 210 0.39 -21.51 -1.26
C VAL A 210 -0.23 -22.88 -1.01
N LYS A 211 -0.79 -23.10 0.18
CA LYS A 211 -1.30 -24.41 0.59
C LYS A 211 -2.48 -24.26 1.55
N ALA A 212 -3.45 -25.16 1.41
CA ALA A 212 -4.37 -25.49 2.49
C ALA A 212 -4.27 -27.00 2.79
N TRP A 213 -4.42 -27.38 4.04
CA TRP A 213 -4.47 -28.78 4.47
C TRP A 213 -5.34 -28.91 5.71
N ASP A 214 -5.88 -30.10 5.90
CA ASP A 214 -6.65 -30.44 7.08
C ASP A 214 -5.74 -31.10 8.12
N GLU A 215 -5.89 -30.68 9.38
CA GLU A 215 -5.17 -31.24 10.51
C GLU A 215 -6.17 -31.59 11.62
N ALA A 216 -6.03 -32.78 12.22
CA ALA A 216 -6.89 -33.20 13.32
C ALA A 216 -6.48 -32.49 14.62
N ASP A 217 -7.46 -32.13 15.44
CA ASP A 217 -7.22 -31.51 16.74
C ASP A 217 -6.47 -32.47 17.68
N LYS A 218 -5.61 -31.94 18.56
CA LYS A 218 -4.82 -32.73 19.53
C LYS A 218 -5.67 -33.45 20.55
N GLU A 219 -6.68 -32.77 21.04
CA GLU A 219 -7.50 -33.19 22.16
C GLU A 219 -8.66 -34.06 21.67
N ASP A 220 -9.11 -33.85 20.44
CA ASP A 220 -10.16 -34.65 19.80
C ASP A 220 -9.85 -34.89 18.30
N GLU A 221 -9.28 -36.06 17.97
CA GLU A 221 -8.93 -36.44 16.59
C GLU A 221 -10.15 -36.52 15.63
N SER A 222 -11.38 -36.47 16.16
CA SER A 222 -12.61 -36.39 15.34
C SER A 222 -12.90 -34.96 14.85
N VAL A 223 -12.30 -33.96 15.49
CA VAL A 223 -12.37 -32.57 15.07
C VAL A 223 -11.22 -32.32 14.10
N VAL A 224 -11.56 -31.85 12.90
CA VAL A 224 -10.61 -31.51 11.85
C VAL A 224 -10.67 -30.01 11.61
N GLU A 225 -9.50 -29.39 11.52
CA GLU A 225 -9.37 -27.98 11.23
C GLU A 225 -8.54 -27.74 9.97
N THR A 226 -9.07 -26.91 9.08
CA THR A 226 -8.35 -26.51 7.86
C THR A 226 -7.37 -25.38 8.18
N LEU A 227 -6.11 -25.61 7.84
CA LEU A 227 -5.01 -24.66 7.94
C LEU A 227 -4.66 -24.10 6.56
N TYR A 228 -4.24 -22.84 6.55
CA TYR A 228 -3.86 -22.08 5.36
C TYR A 228 -2.43 -21.57 5.52
N GLY A 229 -1.54 -22.05 4.66
CA GLY A 229 -0.12 -21.70 4.63
C GLY A 229 0.16 -20.54 3.69
N TYR A 230 0.73 -19.48 4.24
CA TYR A 230 1.17 -18.29 3.53
C TYR A 230 2.69 -18.19 3.51
N VAL A 231 3.26 -17.72 2.40
CA VAL A 231 4.69 -17.58 2.19
C VAL A 231 5.05 -16.13 1.86
N ALA A 232 6.03 -15.58 2.56
CA ALA A 232 6.82 -14.45 2.08
C ALA A 232 8.18 -14.97 1.60
N ARG A 233 8.52 -14.67 0.35
CA ARG A 233 9.81 -15.04 -0.25
C ARG A 233 10.77 -13.88 -0.14
N ARG A 234 12.04 -14.17 0.15
CA ARG A 234 13.09 -13.16 0.15
C ARG A 234 13.13 -12.44 -1.21
N PRO A 235 13.15 -11.10 -1.24
CA PRO A 235 13.27 -10.35 -2.48
C PRO A 235 14.54 -10.75 -3.25
N GLU A 236 14.46 -10.88 -4.56
CA GLU A 236 15.64 -11.14 -5.41
C GLU A 236 16.52 -9.89 -5.47
N LEU A 237 17.84 -10.00 -5.59
CA LEU A 237 18.72 -8.82 -5.67
C LEU A 237 18.43 -7.90 -6.87
N ALA A 238 18.03 -8.47 -8.01
CA ALA A 238 17.53 -7.70 -9.16
C ALA A 238 16.26 -6.93 -8.79
N ASN A 239 15.37 -7.57 -8.02
CA ASN A 239 14.23 -6.94 -7.38
C ASN A 239 14.64 -6.07 -6.18
N CYS A 240 15.80 -6.15 -5.56
CA CYS A 240 16.20 -5.19 -4.53
C CYS A 240 16.70 -3.90 -5.17
N ILE A 241 17.25 -3.93 -6.39
CA ILE A 241 17.51 -2.71 -7.16
C ILE A 241 16.16 -2.18 -7.69
N PHE A 242 15.33 -3.07 -8.25
CA PHE A 242 14.00 -2.69 -8.74
C PHE A 242 13.00 -2.30 -7.63
N PHE A 243 13.08 -2.84 -6.40
CA PHE A 243 12.24 -2.55 -5.22
C PHE A 243 12.94 -1.67 -4.19
N ALA A 244 14.25 -1.37 -4.29
CA ALA A 244 14.78 -0.16 -3.66
C ALA A 244 14.43 1.07 -4.51
N GLU A 245 14.33 0.91 -5.84
CA GLU A 245 13.74 1.90 -6.75
C GLU A 245 12.19 1.88 -6.73
N MET A 246 11.55 0.79 -6.27
CA MET A 246 10.09 0.61 -6.20
C MET A 246 9.64 0.19 -4.79
N GLN A 247 10.36 0.62 -3.75
CA GLN A 247 9.75 0.85 -2.46
C GLN A 247 8.84 2.03 -2.75
N ILE A 248 7.54 1.92 -2.48
CA ILE A 248 6.57 2.99 -2.76
C ILE A 248 6.83 4.13 -1.75
N SER A 249 7.98 4.80 -1.87
CA SER A 249 8.29 6.14 -1.40
C SER A 249 7.90 7.18 -2.44
N GLY A 250 7.46 6.75 -3.63
CA GLY A 250 6.89 7.62 -4.64
C GLY A 250 5.44 8.03 -4.33
N PRO A 251 5.01 9.20 -4.83
CA PRO A 251 3.63 9.66 -4.75
C PRO A 251 2.66 8.63 -5.34
N PRO A 252 1.38 8.61 -4.91
CA PRO A 252 0.40 7.62 -5.35
C PRO A 252 0.26 7.66 -6.88
N LEU A 253 0.86 6.68 -7.57
CA LEU A 253 1.06 6.68 -9.03
C LEU A 253 -0.24 6.90 -9.80
N VAL A 254 -1.34 6.33 -9.31
CA VAL A 254 -2.68 6.53 -9.89
C VAL A 254 -3.10 8.00 -9.84
N ALA A 255 -2.87 8.69 -8.73
CA ALA A 255 -3.22 10.10 -8.58
C ALA A 255 -2.27 11.01 -9.37
N VAL A 256 -0.98 10.66 -9.44
CA VAL A 256 0.00 11.36 -10.31
C VAL A 256 -0.40 11.25 -11.78
N ALA A 257 -0.66 10.02 -12.25
CA ALA A 257 -1.07 9.77 -13.63
C ALA A 257 -2.40 10.46 -13.94
N ALA A 258 -3.38 10.41 -13.03
CA ALA A 258 -4.65 11.11 -13.18
C ALA A 258 -4.45 12.63 -13.29
N GLY A 259 -3.55 13.21 -12.48
CA GLY A 259 -3.20 14.62 -12.54
C GLY A 259 -2.56 15.03 -13.87
N ILE A 260 -1.53 14.31 -14.32
CA ILE A 260 -0.77 14.61 -15.54
C ILE A 260 -1.64 14.41 -16.79
N LEU A 261 -2.25 13.22 -16.92
CA LEU A 261 -3.07 12.89 -18.09
C LEU A 261 -4.33 13.76 -18.15
N GLY A 262 -4.97 14.02 -17.01
CA GLY A 262 -6.13 14.91 -16.95
C GLY A 262 -5.77 16.35 -17.33
N SER A 263 -4.61 16.84 -16.91
CA SER A 263 -4.10 18.16 -17.29
C SER A 263 -3.80 18.25 -18.79
N ALA A 264 -3.09 17.26 -19.35
CA ALA A 264 -2.76 17.21 -20.77
C ALA A 264 -4.02 17.13 -21.65
N TRP A 265 -4.99 16.30 -21.24
CA TRP A 265 -6.29 16.20 -21.91
C TRP A 265 -7.07 17.51 -21.86
N ALA A 266 -7.11 18.17 -20.70
CA ALA A 266 -7.79 19.46 -20.54
C ALA A 266 -7.15 20.54 -21.42
N ALA A 267 -5.82 20.59 -21.49
CA ALA A 267 -5.10 21.50 -22.38
C ALA A 267 -5.47 21.27 -23.85
N GLY A 268 -5.40 20.02 -24.33
CA GLY A 268 -5.75 19.67 -25.70
C GLY A 268 -7.21 19.99 -26.05
N SER A 269 -8.12 19.71 -25.13
CA SER A 269 -9.56 19.99 -25.31
C SER A 269 -9.88 21.47 -25.34
N ILE A 270 -9.19 22.30 -24.55
CA ILE A 270 -9.34 23.76 -24.61
C ILE A 270 -8.74 24.28 -25.92
N ALA A 271 -7.54 23.84 -26.30
CA ALA A 271 -6.85 24.31 -27.50
C ALA A 271 -7.61 23.94 -28.79
N SER A 272 -8.22 22.75 -28.85
CA SER A 272 -8.96 22.29 -30.04
C SER A 272 -10.15 23.18 -30.38
N LEU A 273 -10.77 23.84 -29.40
CA LEU A 273 -11.83 24.82 -29.66
C LEU A 273 -11.31 25.97 -30.54
N SER A 274 -10.10 26.46 -30.27
CA SER A 274 -9.50 27.53 -31.08
C SER A 274 -8.96 27.04 -32.42
N LEU A 275 -8.31 25.87 -32.44
CA LEU A 275 -7.61 25.37 -33.62
C LEU A 275 -8.52 24.71 -34.65
N MET A 276 -9.63 24.12 -34.21
CA MET A 276 -10.52 23.34 -35.07
C MET A 276 -11.92 23.93 -35.10
N VAL A 277 -12.50 24.24 -33.93
CA VAL A 277 -13.91 24.67 -33.86
C VAL A 277 -14.10 26.07 -34.44
N ILE A 278 -13.30 27.07 -34.04
CA ILE A 278 -13.47 28.44 -34.56
C ILE A 278 -13.35 28.53 -36.09
N PRO A 279 -12.31 27.94 -36.74
CA PRO A 279 -12.22 27.93 -38.20
C PRO A 279 -13.43 27.25 -38.86
N ALA A 280 -13.89 26.12 -38.31
CA ALA A 280 -15.05 25.42 -38.83
C ALA A 280 -16.33 26.26 -38.72
N LEU A 281 -16.55 26.95 -37.59
CA LEU A 281 -17.71 27.81 -37.39
C LEU A 281 -17.74 28.99 -38.38
N LYS A 282 -16.58 29.53 -38.76
CA LYS A 282 -16.48 30.63 -39.73
C LYS A 282 -16.88 30.22 -41.15
N THR A 283 -16.96 28.93 -41.46
CA THR A 283 -17.44 28.44 -42.77
C THR A 283 -18.96 28.49 -42.92
N ALA A 284 -19.71 28.65 -41.82
CA ALA A 284 -21.16 28.75 -41.81
C ALA A 284 -21.62 30.05 -41.10
N PRO A 285 -21.50 31.23 -41.75
CA PRO A 285 -21.70 32.53 -41.13
C PRO A 285 -23.05 32.72 -40.44
N GLU A 286 -24.13 32.14 -40.95
CA GLU A 286 -25.48 32.35 -40.40
C GLU A 286 -25.68 31.71 -39.02
N SER A 287 -24.91 30.68 -38.67
CA SER A 287 -25.02 29.95 -37.40
C SER A 287 -23.82 30.11 -36.49
N THR A 288 -22.75 30.80 -36.93
CA THR A 288 -21.47 30.92 -36.21
C THR A 288 -21.63 31.32 -34.73
N ALA A 289 -22.27 32.46 -34.44
CA ALA A 289 -22.37 32.98 -33.07
C ALA A 289 -23.30 32.12 -32.18
N PRO A 290 -24.51 31.71 -32.63
CA PRO A 290 -25.34 30.75 -31.90
C PRO A 290 -24.64 29.42 -31.59
N THR A 291 -23.94 28.83 -32.58
CA THR A 291 -23.23 27.57 -32.38
C THR A 291 -22.03 27.73 -31.45
N TRP A 292 -21.27 28.83 -31.57
CA TRP A 292 -20.21 29.15 -30.60
C TRP A 292 -20.77 29.25 -29.17
N ALA A 293 -21.91 29.94 -28.98
CA ALA A 293 -22.52 30.12 -27.66
C ALA A 293 -22.94 28.78 -27.02
N GLN A 294 -23.43 27.85 -27.83
CA GLN A 294 -23.72 26.48 -27.37
C GLN A 294 -22.46 25.73 -26.97
N VAL A 295 -21.40 25.77 -27.78
CA VAL A 295 -20.11 25.13 -27.45
C VAL A 295 -19.55 25.71 -26.15
N TYR A 296 -19.56 27.03 -26.01
CA TYR A 296 -19.12 27.72 -24.79
C TYR A 296 -19.92 27.25 -23.56
N LYS A 297 -21.25 27.18 -23.67
CA LYS A 297 -22.12 26.75 -22.55
C LYS A 297 -21.78 25.34 -22.07
N HIS A 298 -21.55 24.40 -22.98
CA HIS A 298 -21.16 23.04 -22.62
C HIS A 298 -19.78 23.00 -21.96
N GLY A 299 -18.81 23.72 -22.54
CA GLY A 299 -17.46 23.83 -21.98
C GLY A 299 -17.46 24.44 -20.57
N ALA A 300 -18.21 25.51 -20.35
CA ALA A 300 -18.32 26.19 -19.06
C ALA A 300 -18.98 25.32 -17.96
N ALA A 301 -19.84 24.36 -18.34
CA ALA A 301 -20.44 23.42 -17.40
C ALA A 301 -19.54 22.21 -17.07
N LEU A 302 -18.67 21.80 -18.00
CA LEU A 302 -17.83 20.62 -17.88
C LEU A 302 -16.44 20.93 -17.31
N MET A 303 -15.73 21.90 -17.90
CA MET A 303 -14.31 22.12 -17.65
C MET A 303 -13.97 22.46 -16.20
N PRO A 304 -14.77 23.24 -15.43
CA PRO A 304 -14.50 23.47 -14.01
C PRO A 304 -14.49 22.18 -13.18
N LYS A 305 -15.34 21.20 -13.51
CA LYS A 305 -15.39 19.91 -12.80
C LYS A 305 -14.16 19.07 -13.08
N VAL A 306 -13.70 19.06 -14.34
CA VAL A 306 -12.45 18.41 -14.73
C VAL A 306 -11.27 19.06 -14.01
N ALA A 307 -11.17 20.39 -14.04
CA ALA A 307 -10.11 21.12 -13.37
C ALA A 307 -10.07 20.86 -11.87
N LEU A 308 -11.24 20.80 -11.21
CA LEU A 308 -11.34 20.43 -9.81
C LEU A 308 -10.87 19.00 -9.55
N GLY A 309 -11.30 18.02 -10.35
CA GLY A 309 -10.87 16.63 -10.21
C GLY A 309 -9.36 16.46 -10.37
N VAL A 310 -8.77 17.11 -11.37
CA VAL A 310 -7.32 17.14 -11.60
C VAL A 310 -6.58 17.82 -10.45
N ALA A 311 -7.08 18.97 -9.98
CA ALA A 311 -6.49 19.68 -8.85
C ALA A 311 -6.57 18.87 -7.54
N LEU A 312 -7.65 18.12 -7.31
CA LEU A 312 -7.77 17.21 -6.18
C LEU A 312 -6.78 16.04 -6.27
N ALA A 313 -6.55 15.50 -7.46
CA ALA A 313 -5.56 14.44 -7.67
C ALA A 313 -4.13 14.94 -7.32
N TYR A 314 -3.73 16.10 -7.86
CA TYR A 314 -2.46 16.72 -7.49
C TYR A 314 -2.39 17.16 -6.02
N GLY A 315 -3.50 17.66 -5.46
CA GLY A 315 -3.58 18.04 -4.05
C GLY A 315 -3.40 16.86 -3.11
N TYR A 316 -4.00 15.70 -3.45
CA TYR A 316 -3.79 14.46 -2.73
C TYR A 316 -2.34 13.99 -2.81
N VAL A 317 -1.73 14.04 -3.99
CA VAL A 317 -0.31 13.73 -4.18
C VAL A 317 0.57 14.65 -3.32
N ALA A 318 0.34 15.96 -3.38
CA ALA A 318 1.09 16.94 -2.59
C ALA A 318 0.94 16.68 -1.07
N TYR A 319 -0.26 16.33 -0.62
CA TYR A 319 -0.53 15.98 0.77
C TYR A 319 0.24 14.72 1.21
N ASP A 320 0.19 13.64 0.42
CA ASP A 320 0.85 12.38 0.72
C ASP A 320 2.39 12.53 0.72
N VAL A 321 2.96 13.15 -0.31
CA VAL A 321 4.39 13.46 -0.39
C VAL A 321 4.85 14.28 0.80
N ARG A 322 4.08 15.32 1.17
CA ARG A 322 4.39 16.16 2.34
C ARG A 322 4.37 15.34 3.63
N GLY A 323 3.40 14.44 3.79
CA GLY A 323 3.29 13.56 4.95
C GLY A 323 4.49 12.61 5.12
N ARG A 324 5.17 12.29 4.02
CA ARG A 324 6.39 11.47 3.98
C ARG A 324 7.69 12.29 4.01
N GLY A 325 7.60 13.62 4.13
CA GLY A 325 8.77 14.52 4.17
C GLY A 325 9.40 14.82 2.82
N GLY A 326 8.72 14.54 1.69
CA GLY A 326 9.22 14.82 0.34
C GLY A 326 8.89 16.22 -0.21
N GLU A 327 9.44 16.54 -1.38
CA GLU A 327 9.26 17.82 -2.08
C GLU A 327 7.87 17.93 -2.75
N TRP A 328 6.90 18.46 -2.01
CA TRP A 328 5.49 18.51 -2.41
C TRP A 328 5.08 19.76 -3.22
N LEU A 329 5.91 20.81 -3.22
CA LEU A 329 5.53 22.13 -3.75
C LEU A 329 5.24 22.10 -5.25
N GLY A 330 5.94 21.25 -6.01
CA GLY A 330 5.73 21.08 -7.44
C GLY A 330 4.32 20.57 -7.79
N PHE A 331 3.82 19.58 -7.05
CA PHE A 331 2.45 19.09 -7.24
C PHE A 331 1.39 20.11 -6.82
N ALA A 332 1.62 20.86 -5.74
CA ALA A 332 0.75 21.97 -5.36
C ALA A 332 0.72 23.08 -6.43
N ALA A 333 1.87 23.40 -7.02
CA ALA A 333 1.97 24.36 -8.13
C ALA A 333 1.25 23.85 -9.38
N ALA A 334 1.35 22.55 -9.69
CA ALA A 334 0.60 21.93 -10.80
C ALA A 334 -0.93 22.06 -10.60
N ALA A 335 -1.43 21.79 -9.39
CA ALA A 335 -2.84 21.98 -9.04
C ALA A 335 -3.27 23.46 -9.21
N GLY A 336 -2.46 24.39 -8.70
CA GLY A 336 -2.71 25.83 -8.84
C GLY A 336 -2.74 26.29 -10.30
N SER A 337 -1.83 25.78 -11.12
CA SER A 337 -1.78 26.07 -12.56
C SER A 337 -3.07 25.64 -13.26
N VAL A 338 -3.57 24.43 -12.99
CA VAL A 338 -4.83 23.96 -13.59
C VAL A 338 -6.03 24.81 -13.15
N LEU A 339 -6.09 25.21 -11.88
CA LEU A 339 -7.17 26.06 -11.36
C LEU A 339 -7.14 27.48 -11.91
N ALA A 340 -5.98 27.97 -12.36
CA ALA A 340 -5.82 29.32 -12.91
C ALA A 340 -6.64 29.58 -14.19
N ILE A 341 -7.16 28.53 -14.86
CA ILE A 341 -8.09 28.70 -15.99
C ILE A 341 -9.33 29.51 -15.61
N VAL A 342 -9.81 29.39 -14.37
CA VAL A 342 -11.03 30.07 -13.89
C VAL A 342 -10.78 31.57 -13.75
N PRO A 343 -9.82 32.05 -12.93
CA PRO A 343 -9.55 33.47 -12.82
C PRO A 343 -9.11 34.09 -14.15
N PHE A 344 -8.38 33.36 -15.02
CA PHE A 344 -8.08 33.85 -16.37
C PHE A 344 -9.35 34.08 -17.20
N THR A 345 -10.30 33.13 -17.16
CA THR A 345 -11.57 33.27 -17.88
C THR A 345 -12.37 34.47 -17.37
N LEU A 346 -12.44 34.65 -16.05
CA LEU A 346 -13.20 35.75 -15.44
C LEU A 346 -12.55 37.12 -15.68
N GLY A 347 -11.23 37.21 -15.58
CA GLY A 347 -10.51 38.48 -15.68
C GLY A 347 -10.18 38.92 -17.11
N VAL A 348 -9.87 37.97 -18.00
CA VAL A 348 -9.34 38.29 -19.35
C VAL A 348 -10.40 38.05 -20.42
N MET A 349 -11.14 36.95 -20.35
CA MET A 349 -12.03 36.54 -21.44
C MET A 349 -13.48 37.02 -21.29
N MET A 350 -13.90 37.44 -20.08
CA MET A 350 -15.32 37.68 -19.79
C MET A 350 -15.95 38.74 -20.71
N GLY A 351 -15.25 39.84 -21.02
CA GLY A 351 -15.76 40.88 -21.91
C GLY A 351 -16.10 40.33 -23.30
N THR A 352 -15.15 39.64 -23.94
CA THR A 352 -15.36 39.01 -25.25
C THR A 352 -16.43 37.91 -25.20
N ASN A 353 -16.46 37.13 -24.12
CA ASN A 353 -17.49 36.11 -23.93
C ASN A 353 -18.90 36.74 -23.92
N THR A 354 -19.08 37.84 -23.19
CA THR A 354 -20.36 38.55 -23.11
C THR A 354 -20.76 39.11 -24.47
N SER A 355 -19.86 39.79 -25.19
CA SER A 355 -20.15 40.34 -26.51
C SER A 355 -20.53 39.28 -27.55
N LEU A 356 -19.88 38.12 -27.51
CA LEU A 356 -20.23 36.99 -28.39
C LEU A 356 -21.56 36.33 -28.00
N GLN A 357 -21.89 36.27 -26.72
CA GLN A 357 -23.20 35.80 -26.24
C GLN A 357 -24.34 36.75 -26.65
N GLU A 358 -24.09 38.06 -26.65
CA GLU A 358 -25.03 39.07 -27.16
C GLU A 358 -25.23 38.92 -28.67
N ALA A 359 -24.15 38.84 -29.44
CA ALA A 359 -24.22 38.60 -30.89
C ALA A 359 -24.99 37.30 -31.24
N ALA A 360 -24.85 36.26 -30.42
CA ALA A 360 -25.58 35.01 -30.56
C ALA A 360 -27.09 35.16 -30.29
N LYS A 361 -27.49 36.01 -29.33
CA LYS A 361 -28.91 36.30 -29.04
C LYS A 361 -29.54 37.17 -30.13
N ASP A 362 -28.79 38.14 -30.63
CA ASP A 362 -29.24 39.08 -31.65
C ASP A 362 -29.27 38.45 -33.06
N GLY A 363 -28.74 37.24 -33.22
CA GLY A 363 -28.66 36.55 -34.50
C GLY A 363 -27.69 37.21 -35.48
N THR A 364 -26.67 37.93 -34.98
CA THR A 364 -25.70 38.60 -35.84
C THR A 364 -24.85 37.55 -36.58
N PRO A 365 -24.79 37.59 -37.92
CA PRO A 365 -24.00 36.64 -38.70
C PRO A 365 -22.49 36.74 -38.42
N GLY A 366 -21.76 35.62 -38.51
CA GLY A 366 -20.31 35.55 -38.28
C GLY A 366 -19.43 36.20 -39.35
N ASN A 367 -20.01 36.65 -40.46
CA ASN A 367 -19.32 37.49 -41.46
C ASN A 367 -19.39 39.00 -41.12
N ASP A 368 -20.13 39.39 -40.08
CA ASP A 368 -20.04 40.72 -39.50
C ASP A 368 -18.60 40.94 -39.00
N PRO A 369 -17.89 42.00 -39.45
CA PRO A 369 -16.51 42.25 -39.06
C PRO A 369 -16.28 42.27 -37.55
N ARG A 370 -17.25 42.77 -36.77
CA ARG A 370 -17.19 42.81 -35.31
C ARG A 370 -17.24 41.41 -34.71
N VAL A 371 -18.14 40.55 -35.18
CA VAL A 371 -18.26 39.17 -34.68
C VAL A 371 -17.04 38.36 -35.09
N ASN A 372 -16.54 38.56 -36.30
CA ASN A 372 -15.36 37.86 -36.81
C ASN A 372 -14.10 38.17 -35.98
N ASP A 373 -13.88 39.44 -35.67
CA ASP A 373 -12.77 39.93 -34.84
C ASP A 373 -12.88 39.47 -33.38
N LEU A 374 -14.10 39.48 -32.82
CA LEU A 374 -14.37 38.92 -31.49
C LEU A 374 -14.05 37.41 -31.43
N LEU A 375 -14.37 36.65 -32.47
CA LEU A 375 -14.05 35.22 -32.54
C LEU A 375 -12.54 34.97 -32.64
N ASP A 376 -11.80 35.77 -33.40
CA ASP A 376 -10.33 35.66 -33.48
C ASP A 376 -9.68 36.02 -32.15
N THR A 377 -10.12 37.11 -31.54
CA THR A 377 -9.67 37.53 -30.20
C THR A 377 -9.96 36.45 -29.17
N TRP A 378 -11.16 35.88 -29.19
CA TRP A 378 -11.54 34.77 -28.32
C TRP A 378 -10.66 33.54 -28.55
N ALA A 379 -10.42 33.15 -29.81
CA ALA A 379 -9.61 32.00 -30.17
C ALA A 379 -8.19 32.13 -29.61
N TRP A 380 -7.59 33.32 -29.73
CA TRP A 380 -6.26 33.60 -29.20
C TRP A 380 -6.21 33.53 -27.67
N MET A 381 -7.14 34.18 -26.99
CA MET A 381 -7.17 34.11 -25.52
C MET A 381 -7.45 32.69 -25.01
N ASN A 382 -8.30 31.94 -25.71
CA ASN A 382 -8.59 30.55 -25.36
C ASN A 382 -7.37 29.64 -25.58
N LEU A 383 -6.53 29.89 -26.61
CA LEU A 383 -5.22 29.24 -26.75
C LEU A 383 -4.31 29.57 -25.56
N GLY A 384 -4.21 30.84 -25.19
CA GLY A 384 -3.47 31.25 -23.99
C GLY A 384 -3.98 30.54 -22.72
N ARG A 385 -5.31 30.41 -22.57
CA ARG A 385 -5.93 29.66 -21.46
C ARG A 385 -5.52 28.18 -21.44
N SER A 386 -5.33 27.55 -22.59
CA SER A 386 -4.91 26.14 -22.67
C SER A 386 -3.50 25.89 -22.13
N LEU A 387 -2.66 26.93 -22.05
CA LEU A 387 -1.29 26.82 -21.54
C LEU A 387 -1.25 26.57 -20.03
N PHE A 388 -2.27 26.97 -19.27
CA PHE A 388 -2.33 26.74 -17.82
C PHE A 388 -2.38 25.24 -17.44
N PRO A 389 -3.32 24.44 -17.97
CA PRO A 389 -3.30 23.00 -17.73
C PRO A 389 -2.11 22.31 -18.42
N LEU A 390 -1.59 22.84 -19.54
CA LEU A 390 -0.37 22.30 -20.15
C LEU A 390 0.85 22.48 -19.22
N ALA A 391 1.01 23.65 -18.63
CA ALA A 391 2.02 23.92 -17.61
C ALA A 391 1.79 23.03 -16.37
N GLY A 392 0.54 22.82 -15.97
CA GLY A 392 0.20 21.87 -14.90
C GLY A 392 0.65 20.43 -15.20
N ALA A 393 0.48 19.97 -16.44
CA ALA A 393 0.96 18.65 -16.87
C ALA A 393 2.50 18.57 -16.83
N ALA A 394 3.19 19.60 -17.35
CA ALA A 394 4.65 19.66 -17.37
C ALA A 394 5.25 19.72 -15.96
N ILE A 395 4.73 20.61 -15.10
CA ILE A 395 5.16 20.73 -13.70
C ILE A 395 4.92 19.41 -12.97
N GLY A 396 3.75 18.78 -13.14
CA GLY A 396 3.44 17.49 -12.52
C GLY A 396 4.39 16.38 -12.97
N ALA A 397 4.71 16.32 -14.27
CA ALA A 397 5.65 15.33 -14.82
C ALA A 397 7.09 15.57 -14.33
N ILE A 398 7.56 16.82 -14.34
CA ILE A 398 8.89 17.18 -13.81
C ILE A 398 8.97 16.84 -12.32
N SER A 399 7.95 17.20 -11.53
CA SER A 399 7.91 16.93 -10.10
C SER A 399 7.93 15.43 -9.81
N PHE A 400 7.27 14.62 -10.64
CA PHE A 400 7.30 13.17 -10.52
C PHE A 400 8.68 12.59 -10.85
N VAL A 401 9.31 13.04 -11.94
CA VAL A 401 10.65 12.56 -12.36
C VAL A 401 11.73 12.97 -11.37
N CYS A 402 11.67 14.20 -10.83
CA CYS A 402 12.66 14.73 -9.90
C CYS A 402 12.48 14.24 -8.44
N GLN A 403 11.46 13.42 -8.16
CA GLN A 403 11.28 12.77 -6.85
C GLN A 403 11.91 11.38 -6.75
N GLY A 404 12.44 10.85 -7.87
CA GLY A 404 13.16 9.58 -7.91
C GLY A 404 14.60 9.65 -7.45
#